data_AF-A0A7S1MW30-F1
#
_entry.id   AF-A0A7S1MW30-F1
#
_cell.length_a   1.000
_cell.length_b   1.000
_cell.length_c   1.000
_cell.angle_alpha   90.00
_cell.angle_beta   90.00
_cell.angle_gamma   90.00
#
_symmetry.space_group_name_H-M   'P 1'
#
loop_
_entity.id
_entity.type
_entity.pdbx_description
1 polymer ?
#
loop_
_entity_poly.entity_id
_entity_poly.type
_entity_poly.pdbx_seq_one_letter_code
_entity_poly.pdbx_strand_id
1 'polypeptide(L)'
;VTQVSPLTSLQRAEIETHPERSAALLEMAGVTDPEWLEAVRQHHEEPDGRGYPRRLTQVQEVALLVHHADSFTAKFAARAHRQPLLADAAARLQFQHGRG
;
A
#
# COMPACT_ATOMS: atom_id res chain seq x y z
N VAL A 1 14.94 10.01 7.70
CA VAL A 1 15.86 10.29 6.57
C VAL A 1 15.03 10.46 5.32
N THR A 2 15.25 11.52 4.56
CA THR A 2 14.45 11.80 3.36
C THR A 2 15.08 11.08 2.16
N GLN A 3 14.30 10.28 1.42
CA GLN A 3 14.77 9.60 0.22
C GLN A 3 15.00 10.61 -0.90
N VAL A 4 16.23 10.67 -1.43
CA VAL A 4 16.65 11.65 -2.46
C VAL A 4 17.07 11.05 -3.80
N SER A 5 17.09 9.73 -3.89
CA SER A 5 17.40 8.98 -5.12
C SER A 5 16.33 7.91 -5.37
N PRO A 6 16.25 7.34 -6.59
CA PRO A 6 15.47 6.14 -6.82
C PRO A 6 15.82 5.05 -5.81
N LEU A 7 14.83 4.19 -5.51
CA LEU A 7 15.04 3.06 -4.60
C LEU A 7 16.14 2.14 -5.12
N THR A 8 17.05 1.74 -4.23
CA THR A 8 17.97 0.65 -4.53
C THR A 8 17.21 -0.67 -4.66
N SER A 9 17.82 -1.68 -5.29
CA SER A 9 17.23 -3.01 -5.39
C SER A 9 16.92 -3.62 -4.03
N LEU A 10 17.78 -3.36 -3.03
CA LEU A 10 17.56 -3.81 -1.66
C LEU A 10 16.34 -3.14 -1.03
N GLN A 11 16.24 -1.81 -1.14
CA GLN A 11 15.08 -1.07 -0.62
C GLN A 11 13.78 -1.51 -1.30
N ARG A 12 13.84 -1.82 -2.61
CA ARG A 12 12.70 -2.37 -3.34
C ARG A 12 12.28 -3.73 -2.78
N ALA A 13 13.23 -4.64 -2.56
CA ALA A 13 12.94 -5.95 -1.99
C ALA A 13 12.36 -5.84 -0.57
N GLU A 14 12.87 -4.92 0.26
CA GLU A 14 12.31 -4.64 1.58
C GLU A 14 10.87 -4.13 1.53
N ILE A 15 10.55 -3.29 0.53
CA ILE A 15 9.18 -2.81 0.30
C ILE A 15 8.30 -3.97 -0.21
N GLU A 16 8.75 -4.76 -1.17
CA GLU A 16 7.94 -5.86 -1.70
C GLU A 16 7.64 -6.92 -0.63
N THR A 17 8.54 -7.14 0.31
CA THR A 17 8.40 -8.16 1.37
C THR A 17 7.71 -7.65 2.64
N HIS A 18 7.50 -6.34 2.79
CA HIS A 18 6.95 -5.82 4.04
C HIS A 18 5.52 -6.26 4.38
N PRO A 19 4.59 -6.56 3.43
CA PRO A 19 3.25 -6.99 3.81
C PRO A 19 3.28 -8.26 4.67
N GLU A 20 4.05 -9.26 4.23
CA GLU A 20 4.25 -10.52 4.97
C GLU A 20 4.97 -10.31 6.30
N ARG A 21 6.04 -9.51 6.30
CA ARG A 21 6.77 -9.18 7.53
C ARG A 21 5.88 -8.44 8.54
N SER A 22 5.02 -7.54 8.07
CA SER A 22 4.12 -6.76 8.93
C SER A 22 3.05 -7.65 9.55
N ALA A 23 2.46 -8.56 8.77
CA ALA A 23 1.53 -9.56 9.29
C ALA A 23 2.20 -10.45 10.37
N ALA A 24 3.42 -10.93 10.12
CA ALA A 24 4.17 -11.71 11.11
C ALA A 24 4.46 -10.91 12.40
N LEU A 25 4.80 -9.62 12.29
CA LEU A 25 4.98 -8.75 13.45
C LEU A 25 3.68 -8.57 14.25
N LEU A 26 2.54 -8.43 13.57
CA LEU A 26 1.22 -8.32 14.21
C LEU A 26 0.82 -9.63 14.91
N GLU A 27 1.09 -10.78 14.28
CA GLU A 27 0.89 -12.10 14.90
C GLU A 27 1.70 -12.23 16.18
N MET A 28 2.99 -11.87 16.15
CA MET A 28 3.85 -11.86 17.35
C MET A 28 3.38 -10.86 18.41
N ALA A 29 2.72 -9.78 18.01
CA ALA A 29 2.11 -8.81 18.92
C ALA A 29 0.75 -9.26 19.49
N GLY A 30 0.27 -10.45 19.13
CA GLY A 30 -0.96 -11.04 19.66
C GLY A 30 -2.22 -10.71 18.86
N VAL A 31 -2.09 -10.20 17.64
CA VAL A 31 -3.23 -10.07 16.72
C VAL A 31 -3.59 -11.45 16.20
N THR A 32 -4.84 -11.88 16.41
CA THR A 32 -5.31 -13.23 16.08
C THR A 32 -6.41 -13.25 15.03
N ASP A 33 -6.89 -12.10 14.58
CA ASP A 33 -7.93 -12.01 13.56
C ASP A 33 -7.35 -12.41 12.18
N PRO A 34 -7.78 -13.54 11.60
CA PRO A 34 -7.21 -14.02 10.36
C PRO A 34 -7.59 -13.16 9.15
N GLU A 35 -8.77 -12.53 9.14
CA GLU A 35 -9.19 -11.66 8.04
C GLU A 35 -8.36 -10.38 8.05
N TRP A 36 -8.14 -9.80 9.23
CA TRP A 36 -7.29 -8.63 9.37
C TRP A 36 -5.83 -8.90 8.96
N LEU A 37 -5.25 -10.00 9.44
CA LEU A 37 -3.89 -10.38 9.08
C LEU A 37 -3.73 -10.61 7.58
N GLU A 38 -4.72 -11.24 6.95
CA GLU A 38 -4.71 -11.44 5.50
C GLU A 38 -4.90 -10.13 4.74
N ALA A 39 -5.73 -9.21 5.24
CA ALA A 39 -5.84 -7.86 4.67
C ALA A 39 -4.50 -7.12 4.71
N VAL A 40 -3.73 -7.24 5.80
CA VAL A 40 -2.37 -6.70 5.89
C VAL A 40 -1.41 -7.39 4.91
N ARG A 41 -1.53 -8.69 4.67
CA ARG A 41 -0.71 -9.36 3.64
C ARG A 41 -1.07 -8.90 2.22
N GLN A 42 -2.33 -8.54 1.99
CA GLN A 42 -2.87 -8.22 0.66
C GLN A 42 -2.93 -6.72 0.32
N HIS A 43 -2.63 -5.80 1.24
CA HIS A 43 -2.89 -4.36 1.00
C HIS A 43 -2.07 -3.69 -0.12
N HIS A 44 -1.13 -4.40 -0.74
CA HIS A 44 -0.44 -3.97 -1.97
C HIS A 44 -0.79 -4.80 -3.21
N GLU A 45 -1.74 -5.72 -3.09
CA GLU A 45 -2.33 -6.45 -4.21
C GLU A 45 -3.36 -5.56 -4.93
N GLU A 46 -3.48 -5.74 -6.25
CA GLU A 46 -4.41 -5.00 -7.09
C GLU A 46 -5.23 -6.01 -7.92
N PRO A 47 -6.56 -5.82 -8.11
CA PRO A 47 -7.40 -6.80 -8.82
C PRO A 47 -6.98 -7.12 -10.26
N ASP A 48 -6.15 -6.27 -10.88
CA ASP A 48 -5.58 -6.49 -12.21
C ASP A 48 -4.29 -7.35 -12.21
N GLY A 49 -3.85 -7.84 -11.05
CA GLY A 49 -2.66 -8.67 -10.86
C GLY A 49 -1.33 -7.93 -10.93
N ARG A 50 -1.34 -6.58 -10.97
CA ARG A 50 -0.10 -5.78 -11.01
C ARG A 50 0.49 -5.48 -9.64
N GLY A 51 -0.27 -5.71 -8.58
CA GLY A 51 0.16 -5.57 -7.20
C GLY A 51 1.22 -6.58 -6.78
N TYR A 52 1.58 -6.57 -5.50
CA TYR A 52 2.62 -7.42 -4.92
C TYR A 52 2.23 -7.81 -3.47
N PRO A 53 2.84 -8.86 -2.89
CA PRO A 53 3.90 -9.72 -3.44
C PRO A 53 3.43 -10.89 -4.30
N ARG A 54 2.17 -11.33 -4.16
CA ARG A 54 1.66 -12.56 -4.78
C ARG A 54 1.01 -12.32 -6.14
N ARG A 55 0.73 -11.07 -6.53
CA ARG A 55 0.08 -10.69 -7.81
C ARG A 55 -1.30 -11.29 -7.94
N LEU A 56 -2.09 -11.16 -6.88
CA LEU A 56 -3.45 -11.71 -6.83
C LEU A 56 -4.38 -10.94 -7.75
N THR A 57 -5.32 -11.63 -8.38
CA THR A 57 -6.44 -11.01 -9.12
C THR A 57 -7.74 -11.02 -8.31
N GLN A 58 -7.77 -11.76 -7.21
CA GLN A 58 -8.83 -11.76 -6.22
C GLN A 58 -8.24 -11.27 -4.89
N VAL A 59 -8.63 -10.06 -4.51
CA VAL A 59 -8.12 -9.35 -3.33
C VAL A 59 -9.28 -9.12 -2.37
N GLN A 60 -9.04 -9.27 -1.08
CA GLN A 60 -10.04 -9.01 -0.05
C GLN A 60 -10.47 -7.55 -0.05
N GLU A 61 -11.77 -7.30 0.17
CA GLU A 61 -12.32 -5.95 0.18
C GLU A 61 -11.66 -5.05 1.25
N VAL A 62 -11.41 -5.59 2.44
CA VAL A 62 -10.71 -4.87 3.51
C VAL A 62 -9.27 -4.50 3.09
N ALA A 63 -8.58 -5.37 2.36
CA ALA A 63 -7.24 -5.08 1.84
C ALA A 63 -7.26 -3.91 0.84
N LEU A 64 -8.26 -3.86 -0.03
CA LEU A 64 -8.47 -2.75 -0.97
C LEU A 64 -8.77 -1.44 -0.23
N LEU A 65 -9.55 -1.49 0.85
CA LEU A 65 -9.81 -0.32 1.69
C LEU A 65 -8.50 0.22 2.30
N VAL A 66 -7.68 -0.67 2.87
CA VAL A 66 -6.37 -0.33 3.44
C VAL A 66 -5.43 0.23 2.35
N HIS A 67 -5.37 -0.42 1.18
CA HIS A 67 -4.59 0.03 0.04
C HIS A 67 -4.92 1.48 -0.36
N HIS A 68 -6.20 1.80 -0.45
CA HIS A 68 -6.66 3.14 -0.79
C HIS A 68 -6.35 4.16 0.31
N ALA A 69 -6.50 3.78 1.58
CA ALA A 69 -6.15 4.64 2.71
C ALA A 69 -4.64 4.94 2.75
N ASP A 70 -3.79 3.92 2.57
CA ASP A 70 -2.34 4.08 2.50
C ASP A 70 -1.94 4.96 1.30
N SER A 71 -2.40 4.62 0.11
CA SER A 71 -2.13 5.40 -1.11
C SER A 71 -2.58 6.86 -1.01
N PHE A 72 -3.72 7.10 -0.37
CA PHE A 72 -4.22 8.44 -0.14
C PHE A 72 -3.29 9.20 0.81
N THR A 73 -3.04 8.68 2.02
CA THR A 73 -2.19 9.35 3.02
C THR A 73 -0.76 9.57 2.52
N ALA A 74 -0.22 8.60 1.79
CA ALA A 74 1.08 8.68 1.15
C ALA A 74 1.17 9.83 0.14
N LYS A 75 0.07 10.21 -0.55
CA LYS A 75 0.05 11.36 -1.48
C LYS A 75 0.13 12.71 -0.76
N PHE A 76 -0.29 12.79 0.50
CA PHE A 76 -0.25 14.01 1.33
C PHE A 76 1.01 14.14 2.18
N ALA A 77 1.70 13.03 2.46
CA ALA A 77 2.98 13.07 3.15
C ALA A 77 4.01 13.87 2.32
N ALA A 78 4.60 14.90 2.93
CA ALA A 78 5.65 15.70 2.32
C ALA A 78 6.83 14.80 1.94
N ARG A 79 7.10 14.64 0.65
CA ARG A 79 8.30 13.94 0.14
C ARG A 79 9.27 14.99 -0.40
N ALA A 80 10.59 14.81 -0.21
CA ALA A 80 11.63 15.75 -0.67
C ALA A 80 11.45 16.21 -2.13
N HIS A 81 10.94 15.34 -2.98
CA HIS A 81 10.87 15.55 -4.42
C HIS A 81 9.46 15.83 -4.96
N ARG A 82 8.44 15.99 -4.10
CA ARG A 82 7.07 16.24 -4.54
C ARG A 82 6.42 17.33 -3.69
N GLN A 83 6.11 18.47 -4.31
CA GLN A 83 5.21 19.43 -3.67
C GLN A 83 3.85 18.75 -3.41
N PRO A 84 3.25 18.94 -2.22
CA PRO A 84 1.95 18.34 -1.92
C PRO A 84 0.93 18.78 -2.97
N LEU A 85 0.25 17.82 -3.60
CA LEU A 85 -0.91 18.11 -4.44
C LEU A 85 -1.98 18.74 -3.55
N LEU A 86 -2.50 19.91 -3.94
CA LEU A 86 -3.65 20.53 -3.28
C LEU A 86 -4.78 19.49 -3.20
N ALA A 87 -5.45 19.41 -2.05
CA ALA A 87 -6.39 18.33 -1.71
C ALA A 87 -7.46 18.05 -2.78
N ASP A 88 -7.87 19.08 -3.54
CA ASP A 88 -8.83 18.95 -4.64
C ASP A 88 -8.33 18.07 -5.80
N ALA A 89 -7.04 18.13 -6.12
CA ALA A 89 -6.45 17.34 -7.21
C ALA A 89 -6.30 15.85 -6.83
N ALA A 90 -5.97 15.54 -5.57
CA ALA A 90 -5.84 14.18 -5.08
C ALA A 90 -7.20 13.44 -5.05
N ALA A 91 -8.27 14.14 -4.64
CA ALA A 91 -9.63 13.61 -4.65
C ALA A 91 -10.13 13.30 -6.07
N ARG A 92 -9.87 14.18 -7.04
CA ARG A 92 -10.22 13.96 -8.46
C ARG A 92 -9.51 12.76 -9.07
N LEU A 93 -8.22 12.57 -8.78
CA LEU A 93 -7.45 11.43 -9.29
C LEU A 93 -7.98 10.10 -8.74
N GLN A 94 -8.37 10.05 -7.47
CA GLN A 94 -8.95 8.86 -6.84
C GLN A 94 -10.31 8.50 -7.45
N PHE A 95 -11.16 9.50 -7.73
CA PHE A 95 -12.47 9.28 -8.33
C PHE A 95 -12.40 8.82 -9.80
N GLN A 96 -11.38 9.25 -10.55
CA GLN A 96 -11.18 8.84 -11.94
C GLN A 96 -10.65 7.41 -12.08
N HIS A 97 -9.88 6.91 -11.10
CA HIS A 97 -9.41 5.53 -11.09
C HIS A 97 -10.48 4.51 -10.64
N GLY A 98 -11.61 4.96 -10.06
CA GLY A 98 -12.77 4.12 -9.74
C GLY A 98 -13.76 3.93 -10.90
N ARG A 99 -13.45 4.47 -12.09
CA ARG A 99 -14.21 4.27 -13.33
C ARG A 99 -13.29 3.75 -14.41
N GLY A 100 -12.97 2.46 -14.33
CA GLY A 100 -12.23 1.69 -15.32
C GLY A 100 -12.50 0.22 -15.12
#